data_AF-A0A7G2II97-F1
#
_entry.id   AF-A0A7G2II97-F1
#
_cell.length_a   1.000
_cell.length_b   1.000
_cell.length_c   1.000
_cell.angle_alpha   90.00
_cell.angle_beta   90.00
_cell.angle_gamma   90.00
#
_symmetry.space_group_name_H-M   'P 1'
#
loop_
_entity.id
_entity.type
_entity.pdbx_description
1 polymer ?
#
loop_
_entity_poly.entity_id
_entity_poly.type
_entity_poly.pdbx_seq_one_letter_code
_entity_poly.pdbx_strand_id
1 'polypeptide(L)'
;MVVHLLPLTLLITLQKTKIAYVLEKYESAQKIKKGLSAMKNNVCVIGSFNVDIISYLPRLPSTGESLLADKFIFSPGGKGCNQALAASYADSDVHFITKVGSDHFSDYAINFINSSKIHKSVIYQTKETQTGTATIMVNGDTGDNVIAIYPGANMTISPDEITIQKEAIVHSDIVLVQLETNYEALHQTIRLAQKK
;
A
#
# COMPACT_ATOMS: atom_id res chain seq x y z
N MET A 1 51.58 -17.83 39.87
CA MET A 1 50.34 -17.83 39.07
C MET A 1 50.13 -19.23 38.52
N VAL A 2 49.19 -20.00 39.09
CA VAL A 2 48.81 -21.31 38.54
C VAL A 2 47.60 -21.07 37.63
N VAL A 3 47.79 -21.19 36.32
CA VAL A 3 46.69 -21.11 35.36
C VAL A 3 46.09 -22.51 35.27
N HIS A 4 44.93 -22.73 35.87
CA HIS A 4 44.17 -23.97 35.68
C HIS A 4 43.60 -24.00 34.26
N LEU A 5 44.29 -24.73 33.38
CA LEU A 5 43.77 -25.12 32.07
C LEU A 5 42.64 -26.13 32.28
N LEU A 6 41.41 -25.73 31.95
CA LEU A 6 40.27 -26.65 31.91
C LEU A 6 40.56 -27.76 30.88
N PRO A 7 40.33 -29.04 31.22
CA PRO A 7 40.59 -30.15 30.31
C PRO A 7 39.73 -30.01 29.04
N LEU A 8 40.37 -30.25 27.89
CA LEU A 8 39.81 -30.05 26.54
C LEU A 8 38.43 -30.74 26.35
N THR A 9 38.21 -31.87 27.02
CA THR A 9 36.95 -32.62 27.06
C THR A 9 35.79 -31.86 27.71
N LEU A 10 36.06 -31.06 28.75
CA LEU A 10 35.02 -30.24 29.39
C LEU A 10 34.62 -29.06 28.50
N LEU A 11 35.59 -28.47 27.78
CA LEU A 11 35.34 -27.41 26.81
C LEU A 11 34.47 -27.90 25.64
N ILE A 12 34.76 -29.09 25.10
CA ILE A 12 33.98 -29.71 24.03
C ILE A 12 32.56 -30.01 24.49
N THR A 13 32.39 -30.53 25.71
CA THR A 13 31.06 -30.86 26.26
C THR A 13 30.22 -29.59 26.46
N LEU A 14 30.81 -28.54 27.05
CA LEU A 14 30.14 -27.23 27.21
C LEU A 14 29.75 -26.59 25.88
N GLN A 15 30.58 -26.72 24.84
CA GLN A 15 30.24 -26.25 23.49
C GLN A 15 29.09 -27.05 22.88
N LYS A 16 29.06 -28.39 23.03
CA LYS A 16 27.95 -29.23 22.56
C LYS A 16 26.62 -28.86 23.24
N THR A 17 26.62 -28.64 24.55
CA THR A 17 25.40 -28.26 25.29
C THR A 17 24.89 -26.89 24.86
N LYS A 18 25.78 -25.91 24.61
CA LYS A 18 25.40 -24.60 24.08
C LYS A 18 24.81 -24.68 22.67
N ILE A 19 25.38 -25.50 21.79
CA ILE A 19 24.86 -25.70 20.44
C ILE A 19 23.48 -26.38 20.48
N ALA A 20 23.32 -27.44 21.28
CA ALA A 20 22.03 -28.11 21.45
C ALA A 20 20.94 -27.16 21.96
N TYR A 21 21.26 -26.32 22.95
CA TYR A 21 20.34 -25.30 23.47
C TYR A 21 19.95 -24.26 22.40
N VAL A 22 20.89 -23.82 21.58
CA VAL A 22 20.63 -22.88 20.47
C VAL A 22 19.74 -23.53 19.40
N LEU A 23 20.00 -24.79 19.05
CA LEU A 23 19.20 -25.55 18.09
C LEU A 23 17.78 -25.80 18.61
N GLU A 24 17.61 -26.17 19.87
CA GLU A 24 16.30 -26.39 20.49
C GLU A 24 15.49 -25.08 20.59
N LYS A 25 16.15 -23.95 20.90
CA LYS A 25 15.52 -22.62 20.82
C LYS A 25 15.14 -22.25 19.39
N TYR A 26 15.98 -22.57 18.41
CA TYR A 26 15.71 -22.30 17.00
C TYR A 26 14.52 -23.12 16.48
N GLU A 27 14.46 -24.41 16.80
CA GLU A 27 13.33 -25.29 16.47
C GLU A 27 12.04 -24.87 17.17
N SER A 28 12.12 -24.45 18.44
CA SER A 28 10.97 -23.91 19.17
C SER A 28 10.47 -22.59 18.57
N ALA A 29 11.37 -21.68 18.18
CA ALA A 29 11.03 -20.44 17.48
C ALA A 29 10.42 -20.70 16.10
N GLN A 30 10.91 -21.72 15.38
CA GLN A 30 10.31 -22.15 14.12
C GLN A 30 8.93 -22.80 14.32
N LYS A 31 8.73 -23.62 15.35
CA LYS A 31 7.42 -24.18 15.72
C LYS A 31 6.42 -23.09 16.11
N ILE A 32 6.84 -22.06 16.84
CA ILE A 32 5.99 -20.90 17.16
C ILE A 32 5.60 -20.15 15.87
N LYS A 33 6.55 -19.92 14.94
CA LYS A 33 6.23 -19.34 13.62
C LYS A 33 5.33 -20.23 12.75
N LYS A 34 5.44 -21.56 12.85
CA LYS A 34 4.58 -22.51 12.12
C LYS A 34 3.19 -22.65 12.73
N GLY A 35 3.07 -22.50 14.05
CA GLY A 35 1.81 -22.53 14.80
C GLY A 35 1.01 -21.22 14.69
N LEU A 36 1.70 -20.09 14.55
CA LEU A 36 1.11 -18.86 13.99
C LEU A 36 1.14 -18.94 12.46
N SER A 37 0.32 -19.82 11.86
CA SER A 37 -0.29 -19.39 10.60
C SER A 37 -1.22 -18.24 10.98
N ALA A 38 -0.68 -17.03 11.10
CA ALA A 38 -1.47 -15.86 11.37
C ALA A 38 -2.52 -15.82 10.26
N MET A 39 -3.79 -16.00 10.63
CA MET A 39 -4.90 -15.71 9.74
C MET A 39 -4.60 -14.34 9.13
N LYS A 40 -4.45 -14.26 7.81
CA LYS A 40 -4.24 -12.96 7.17
C LYS A 40 -5.47 -12.11 7.47
N ASN A 41 -5.26 -10.92 8.02
CA ASN A 41 -6.36 -9.97 8.22
C ASN A 41 -6.95 -9.65 6.85
N ASN A 42 -8.28 -9.71 6.74
CA ASN A 42 -8.99 -9.27 5.55
C ASN A 42 -9.16 -7.76 5.62
N VAL A 43 -8.55 -7.03 4.69
CA VAL A 43 -8.59 -5.57 4.66
C VAL A 43 -9.33 -5.13 3.40
N CYS A 44 -10.46 -4.45 3.55
CA CYS A 44 -11.16 -3.82 2.44
C CYS A 44 -10.75 -2.34 2.35
N VAL A 45 -10.17 -1.93 1.22
CA VAL A 45 -9.77 -0.55 0.98
C VAL A 45 -10.67 0.04 -0.09
N ILE A 46 -11.39 1.11 0.23
CA ILE A 46 -12.14 1.91 -0.73
C ILE A 46 -11.39 3.23 -0.86
N GLY A 47 -10.88 3.56 -2.03
CA GLY A 47 -10.02 4.72 -2.11
C GLY A 47 -9.57 5.15 -3.49
N SER A 48 -8.83 6.26 -3.49
CA SER A 48 -8.33 6.91 -4.68
C SER A 48 -7.20 6.13 -5.36
N PHE A 49 -7.16 6.23 -6.68
CA PHE A 49 -5.98 5.98 -7.48
C PHE A 49 -5.65 7.27 -8.24
N ASN A 50 -4.39 7.69 -8.20
CA ASN A 50 -3.88 8.76 -9.03
C ASN A 50 -2.71 8.28 -9.88
N VAL A 51 -2.53 8.89 -11.04
CA VAL A 51 -1.24 8.91 -11.72
C VAL A 51 -0.48 10.15 -11.24
N ASP A 52 0.63 9.92 -10.53
CA ASP A 52 1.53 10.98 -10.10
C ASP A 52 2.48 11.30 -11.27
N ILE A 53 2.42 12.55 -11.74
CA ILE A 53 3.18 13.10 -12.86
C ILE A 53 4.28 13.98 -12.27
N ILE A 54 5.51 13.46 -12.21
CA ILE A 54 6.56 14.02 -11.36
C ILE A 54 7.68 14.61 -12.23
N SER A 55 7.93 15.90 -12.05
CA SER A 55 9.05 16.64 -12.63
C SER A 55 10.06 17.01 -11.54
N TYR A 56 11.29 16.54 -11.67
CA TYR A 56 12.41 16.97 -10.83
C TYR A 56 13.09 18.18 -11.49
N LEU A 57 13.16 19.28 -10.76
CA LEU A 57 13.65 20.58 -11.24
C LEU A 57 14.84 21.02 -10.38
N PRO A 58 15.77 21.84 -10.89
CA PRO A 58 16.86 22.38 -10.08
C PRO A 58 16.35 23.22 -8.89
N ARG A 59 15.19 23.85 -9.05
CA ARG A 59 14.39 24.45 -7.98
C ARG A 59 12.93 24.55 -8.40
N LEU A 60 12.05 24.91 -7.47
CA LEU A 60 10.66 25.21 -7.82
C LEU A 60 10.56 26.50 -8.67
N PRO A 61 9.70 26.55 -9.69
CA PRO A 61 9.54 27.71 -10.54
C PRO A 61 8.79 28.82 -9.80
N SER A 62 9.10 30.06 -10.15
CA SER A 62 8.27 31.22 -9.76
C SER A 62 7.11 31.41 -10.74
N THR A 63 6.11 32.21 -10.37
CA THR A 63 4.99 32.56 -11.26
C THR A 63 5.51 33.13 -12.58
N GLY A 64 5.07 32.54 -13.71
CA GLY A 64 5.46 32.97 -15.06
C GLY A 64 6.79 32.41 -15.55
N GLU A 65 7.48 31.60 -14.75
CA GLU A 65 8.75 31.00 -15.12
C GLU A 65 8.59 29.61 -15.75
N SER A 66 9.49 29.27 -16.66
CA SER A 66 9.67 27.92 -17.20
C SER A 66 11.08 27.42 -16.87
N LEU A 67 11.17 26.23 -16.28
CA LEU A 67 12.43 25.57 -15.98
C LEU A 67 12.55 24.27 -16.77
N LEU A 68 13.78 23.89 -17.10
CA LEU A 68 14.07 22.56 -17.65
C LEU A 68 14.08 21.54 -16.52
N ALA A 69 13.40 20.43 -16.71
CA ALA A 69 13.41 19.32 -15.77
C ALA A 69 14.60 18.39 -16.04
N ASP A 70 15.27 17.97 -14.96
CA ASP A 70 16.37 17.01 -15.04
C ASP A 70 15.86 15.58 -15.19
N LYS A 71 14.66 15.31 -14.66
CA LYS A 71 14.01 13.99 -14.70
C LYS A 71 12.50 14.14 -14.70
N PHE A 72 11.83 13.26 -15.44
CA PHE A 72 10.37 13.18 -15.53
C PHE A 72 9.92 11.72 -15.40
N ILE A 73 8.94 11.45 -14.53
CA ILE A 73 8.39 10.10 -14.31
C ILE A 73 6.88 10.10 -14.10
N PHE A 74 6.25 8.99 -14.50
CA PHE A 74 4.90 8.63 -14.06
C PHE A 74 5.00 7.56 -12.98
N SER A 75 4.26 7.73 -11.89
CA SER A 75 4.20 6.79 -10.77
C SER A 75 2.75 6.49 -10.40
N PRO A 76 2.42 5.28 -9.93
CA PRO A 76 1.17 5.05 -9.24
C PRO A 76 1.13 5.89 -7.96
N GLY A 77 -0.03 6.44 -7.66
CA GLY A 77 -0.29 7.26 -6.48
C GLY A 77 -1.75 7.16 -6.01
N GLY A 78 -2.17 8.14 -5.23
CA GLY A 78 -3.47 8.14 -4.54
C GLY A 78 -3.39 7.43 -3.20
N LYS A 79 -3.98 8.04 -2.16
CA LYS A 79 -3.89 7.51 -0.79
C LYS A 79 -4.53 6.13 -0.67
N GLY A 80 -5.61 5.88 -1.41
CA GLY A 80 -6.26 4.57 -1.43
C GLY A 80 -5.33 3.46 -1.92
N CYS A 81 -4.75 3.66 -3.09
CA CYS A 81 -3.79 2.72 -3.66
C CYS A 81 -2.58 2.51 -2.75
N ASN A 82 -2.01 3.58 -2.20
CA ASN A 82 -0.86 3.50 -1.29
C ASN A 82 -1.19 2.72 -0.01
N GLN A 83 -2.38 2.91 0.57
CA GLN A 83 -2.82 2.14 1.74
C GLN A 83 -3.07 0.67 1.40
N ALA A 84 -3.68 0.38 0.25
CA ALA A 84 -3.88 -1.00 -0.21
C ALA A 84 -2.55 -1.73 -0.42
N LEU A 85 -1.58 -1.09 -1.08
CA LEU A 85 -0.23 -1.63 -1.24
C LEU A 85 0.44 -1.86 0.11
N ALA A 86 0.40 -0.87 1.01
CA ALA A 86 1.01 -0.99 2.33
C ALA A 86 0.43 -2.16 3.13
N ALA A 87 -0.90 -2.33 3.12
CA ALA A 87 -1.58 -3.46 3.75
C ALA A 87 -1.18 -4.81 3.12
N SER A 88 -1.07 -4.87 1.78
CA SER A 88 -0.60 -6.05 1.07
C SER A 88 0.86 -6.41 1.42
N TYR A 89 1.74 -5.41 1.56
CA TYR A 89 3.12 -5.62 1.99
C TYR A 89 3.22 -6.04 3.46
N ALA A 90 2.24 -5.70 4.28
CA ALA A 90 2.09 -6.18 5.65
C ALA A 90 1.40 -7.56 5.75
N ASP A 91 1.40 -8.34 4.66
CA ASP A 91 0.86 -9.70 4.57
C ASP A 91 -0.66 -9.83 4.84
N SER A 92 -1.44 -8.75 4.69
CA SER A 92 -2.91 -8.82 4.75
C SER A 92 -3.53 -9.31 3.43
N ASP A 93 -4.74 -9.88 3.50
CA ASP A 93 -5.54 -10.19 2.29
C ASP A 93 -6.37 -8.94 1.94
N VAL A 94 -5.91 -8.21 0.94
CA VAL A 94 -6.45 -6.89 0.59
C VAL A 94 -7.44 -7.00 -0.57
N HIS A 95 -8.63 -6.43 -0.37
CA HIS A 95 -9.61 -6.17 -1.44
C HIS A 95 -9.68 -4.67 -1.70
N PHE A 96 -9.09 -4.21 -2.81
CA PHE A 96 -9.03 -2.80 -3.16
C PHE A 96 -10.14 -2.40 -4.15
N ILE A 97 -10.95 -1.40 -3.79
CA ILE A 97 -12.03 -0.86 -4.61
C ILE A 97 -11.67 0.58 -4.98
N THR A 98 -11.62 0.85 -6.27
CA THR A 98 -11.29 2.17 -6.80
C THR A 98 -12.03 2.44 -8.11
N LYS A 99 -11.94 3.66 -8.63
CA LYS A 99 -12.53 4.06 -9.90
C LYS A 99 -11.61 4.99 -10.67
N VAL A 100 -11.42 4.67 -11.94
CA VAL A 100 -10.57 5.41 -12.87
C VAL A 100 -11.39 5.91 -14.06
N GLY A 101 -10.79 6.77 -14.89
CA GLY A 101 -11.44 7.21 -16.12
C GLY A 101 -11.47 6.10 -17.17
N SER A 102 -11.93 6.43 -18.37
CA SER A 102 -11.82 5.60 -19.58
C SER A 102 -10.78 6.20 -20.53
N ASP A 103 -9.64 6.60 -19.97
CA ASP A 103 -8.55 7.28 -20.67
C ASP A 103 -7.25 6.45 -20.64
N HIS A 104 -6.18 6.97 -21.23
CA HIS A 104 -4.90 6.25 -21.30
C HIS A 104 -4.28 5.96 -19.92
N PHE A 105 -4.60 6.76 -18.89
CA PHE A 105 -4.15 6.51 -17.53
C PHE A 105 -4.90 5.37 -16.86
N SER A 106 -6.10 5.03 -17.34
CA SER A 106 -6.83 3.86 -16.85
C SER A 106 -6.10 2.55 -17.17
N ASP A 107 -5.52 2.42 -18.36
CA ASP A 107 -4.70 1.26 -18.73
C ASP A 107 -3.47 1.14 -17.83
N TYR A 108 -2.82 2.26 -17.54
CA TYR A 108 -1.69 2.31 -16.60
C TYR A 108 -2.11 1.85 -15.21
N ALA A 109 -3.24 2.34 -14.70
CA ALA A 109 -3.77 1.97 -13.39
C ALA A 109 -4.09 0.47 -13.30
N ILE A 110 -4.79 -0.07 -14.30
CA ILE A 110 -5.19 -1.49 -14.36
C ILE A 110 -3.96 -2.38 -14.41
N ASN A 111 -3.00 -2.07 -15.28
CA ASN A 111 -1.75 -2.84 -15.40
C ASN A 111 -0.93 -2.80 -14.11
N PHE A 112 -0.81 -1.63 -13.49
CA PHE A 112 -0.10 -1.50 -12.22
C PHE A 112 -0.77 -2.32 -11.10
N ILE A 113 -2.08 -2.14 -10.89
CA ILE A 113 -2.81 -2.82 -9.81
C ILE A 113 -2.70 -4.35 -10.00
N ASN A 114 -2.94 -4.86 -11.22
CA ASN A 114 -2.87 -6.29 -11.52
C ASN A 114 -1.46 -6.90 -11.38
N SER A 115 -0.40 -6.09 -11.54
CA SER A 115 0.99 -6.55 -11.36
C SER A 115 1.54 -6.30 -9.94
N SER A 116 0.75 -5.66 -9.07
CA SER A 116 1.12 -5.36 -7.69
C SER A 116 0.87 -6.54 -6.73
N LYS A 117 1.14 -6.33 -5.44
CA LYS A 117 0.78 -7.30 -4.37
C LYS A 117 -0.69 -7.25 -3.95
N ILE A 118 -1.51 -6.40 -4.58
CA ILE A 118 -2.96 -6.37 -4.36
C ILE A 118 -3.57 -7.50 -5.17
N HIS A 119 -3.83 -8.64 -4.52
CA HIS A 119 -4.32 -9.84 -5.22
C HIS A 119 -5.82 -9.81 -5.55
N LYS A 120 -6.60 -8.93 -4.90
CA LYS A 120 -8.03 -8.74 -5.17
C LYS A 120 -8.30 -7.25 -5.35
N SER A 121 -8.82 -6.88 -6.51
CA SER A 121 -9.21 -5.50 -6.79
C SER A 121 -10.45 -5.41 -7.67
N VAL A 122 -11.24 -4.37 -7.44
CA VAL A 122 -12.34 -3.94 -8.29
C VAL A 122 -12.03 -2.52 -8.77
N ILE A 123 -11.84 -2.40 -10.08
CA ILE A 123 -11.49 -1.14 -10.74
C ILE A 123 -12.68 -0.74 -11.61
N TYR A 124 -13.53 0.15 -11.08
CA TYR A 124 -14.60 0.73 -11.88
C TYR A 124 -14.02 1.72 -12.90
N GLN A 125 -14.73 1.93 -14.00
CA GLN A 125 -14.36 2.91 -15.02
C GLN A 125 -15.52 3.85 -15.29
N THR A 126 -15.23 5.13 -15.55
CA THR A 126 -16.23 6.11 -15.98
C THR A 126 -15.80 6.83 -17.26
N LYS A 127 -16.77 7.28 -18.05
CA LYS A 127 -16.56 8.18 -19.20
C LYS A 127 -16.83 9.65 -18.84
N GLU A 128 -17.31 9.93 -17.63
CA GLU A 128 -17.72 11.27 -17.19
C GLU A 128 -16.51 12.19 -16.93
N THR A 129 -15.38 11.62 -16.54
CA THR A 129 -14.16 12.35 -16.16
C THR A 129 -12.92 11.46 -16.31
N GLN A 130 -11.76 12.09 -16.37
CA GLN A 130 -10.46 11.42 -16.45
C GLN A 130 -10.08 10.72 -15.14
N THR A 131 -9.13 9.79 -15.23
CA THR A 131 -8.40 9.21 -14.10
C THR A 131 -7.78 10.31 -13.26
N GLY A 132 -7.79 10.15 -11.93
CA GLY A 132 -7.17 11.11 -11.04
C GLY A 132 -5.67 11.27 -11.32
N THR A 133 -5.16 12.49 -11.15
CA THR A 133 -3.74 12.79 -11.34
C THR A 133 -3.23 13.71 -10.24
N ALA A 134 -1.92 13.61 -9.97
CA ALA A 134 -1.20 14.59 -9.17
C ALA A 134 -0.02 15.10 -10.00
N THR A 135 -0.02 16.37 -10.36
CA THR A 135 1.15 17.02 -10.96
C THR A 135 2.07 17.46 -9.84
N ILE A 136 3.26 16.88 -9.79
CA ILE A 136 4.23 17.05 -8.71
C ILE A 136 5.49 17.69 -9.29
N MET A 137 5.87 18.84 -8.74
CA MET A 137 7.17 19.44 -8.98
C MET A 137 8.03 19.24 -7.74
N VAL A 138 9.23 18.71 -7.91
CA VAL A 138 10.17 18.44 -6.81
C VAL A 138 11.43 19.26 -7.03
N ASN A 139 11.85 20.00 -5.99
CA ASN A 139 13.14 20.64 -5.94
C ASN A 139 14.24 19.58 -5.78
N GLY A 140 15.16 19.51 -6.74
CA GLY A 140 16.24 18.53 -6.78
C GLY A 140 17.24 18.67 -5.63
N ASP A 141 17.44 19.89 -5.12
CA ASP A 141 18.41 20.17 -4.06
C ASP A 141 17.81 19.93 -2.67
N THR A 142 16.58 20.40 -2.43
CA THR A 142 15.96 20.35 -1.09
C THR A 142 15.01 19.17 -0.89
N GLY A 143 14.47 18.62 -1.98
CA GLY A 143 13.39 17.62 -1.94
C GLY A 143 12.00 18.21 -1.68
N ASP A 144 11.89 19.53 -1.49
CA ASP A 144 10.59 20.20 -1.34
C ASP A 144 9.72 19.99 -2.58
N ASN A 145 8.41 19.90 -2.39
CA ASN A 145 7.49 19.66 -3.48
C ASN A 145 6.27 20.58 -3.48
N VAL A 146 5.73 20.78 -4.68
CA VAL A 146 4.44 21.41 -4.93
C VAL A 146 3.59 20.40 -5.69
N ILE A 147 2.38 20.17 -5.20
CA ILE A 147 1.46 19.17 -5.74
C ILE A 147 0.15 19.85 -6.11
N ALA A 148 -0.26 19.69 -7.37
CA ALA A 148 -1.60 20.03 -7.84
C ALA A 148 -2.36 18.73 -8.15
N ILE A 149 -3.51 18.52 -7.50
CA ILE A 149 -4.29 17.29 -7.63
C ILE A 149 -5.54 17.57 -8.46
N TYR A 150 -5.77 16.74 -9.48
CA TYR A 150 -7.06 16.60 -10.13
C TYR A 150 -7.70 15.28 -9.69
N PRO A 151 -8.78 15.29 -8.90
CA PRO A 151 -9.29 14.06 -8.30
C PRO A 151 -10.04 13.17 -9.31
N GLY A 152 -10.60 13.76 -10.39
CA GLY A 152 -11.20 13.04 -11.50
C GLY A 152 -12.19 11.96 -11.09
N ALA A 153 -12.04 10.78 -11.68
CA ALA A 153 -12.90 9.62 -11.49
C ALA A 153 -13.05 9.16 -10.03
N ASN A 154 -12.09 9.49 -9.15
CA ASN A 154 -12.18 9.20 -7.72
C ASN A 154 -13.42 9.84 -7.06
N MET A 155 -13.95 10.92 -7.64
CA MET A 155 -15.14 11.63 -7.16
C MET A 155 -16.46 11.13 -7.75
N THR A 156 -16.44 10.03 -8.51
CA THR A 156 -17.63 9.52 -9.22
C THR A 156 -17.99 8.10 -8.79
N ILE A 157 -17.49 7.62 -7.65
CA ILE A 157 -17.83 6.29 -7.13
C ILE A 157 -19.27 6.34 -6.62
N SER A 158 -20.15 5.53 -7.21
CA SER A 158 -21.57 5.56 -6.87
C SER A 158 -21.86 4.72 -5.62
N PRO A 159 -22.90 5.06 -4.84
CA PRO A 159 -23.38 4.20 -3.75
C PRO A 159 -23.74 2.78 -4.20
N ASP A 160 -24.21 2.60 -5.43
CA ASP A 160 -24.56 1.30 -5.98
C ASP A 160 -23.31 0.45 -6.26
N GLU A 161 -22.24 1.07 -6.80
CA GLU A 161 -20.93 0.42 -6.94
C GLU A 161 -20.41 -0.06 -5.58
N ILE A 162 -20.51 0.76 -4.54
CA ILE A 162 -20.16 0.35 -3.16
C ILE A 162 -21.08 -0.77 -2.65
N THR A 163 -22.38 -0.71 -2.96
CA THR A 163 -23.37 -1.72 -2.51
C THR A 163 -23.13 -3.08 -3.15
N ILE A 164 -22.69 -3.13 -4.41
CA ILE A 164 -22.27 -4.36 -5.09
C ILE A 164 -21.11 -5.03 -4.32
N GLN A 165 -20.22 -4.22 -3.71
CA GLN A 165 -19.10 -4.69 -2.90
C GLN A 165 -19.44 -4.97 -1.43
N LYS A 166 -20.73 -4.98 -1.05
CA LYS A 166 -21.19 -5.15 0.34
C LYS A 166 -20.54 -6.35 1.04
N GLU A 167 -20.45 -7.49 0.37
CA GLU A 167 -19.93 -8.71 1.00
C GLU A 167 -18.44 -8.60 1.36
N ALA A 168 -17.64 -7.94 0.51
CA ALA A 168 -16.23 -7.66 0.81
C ALA A 168 -16.09 -6.70 2.00
N ILE A 169 -16.95 -5.68 2.09
CA ILE A 169 -16.95 -4.70 3.17
C ILE A 169 -17.36 -5.36 4.50
N VAL A 170 -18.51 -6.04 4.53
CA VAL A 170 -19.10 -6.63 5.75
C VAL A 170 -18.26 -7.78 6.31
N HIS A 171 -17.52 -8.52 5.47
CA HIS A 171 -16.69 -9.63 5.93
C HIS A 171 -15.21 -9.25 6.19
N SER A 172 -14.78 -8.04 5.84
CA SER A 172 -13.41 -7.59 6.11
C SER A 172 -13.17 -7.26 7.57
N ASP A 173 -12.06 -7.68 8.17
CA ASP A 173 -11.70 -7.36 9.55
C ASP A 173 -11.48 -5.85 9.75
N ILE A 174 -10.95 -5.19 8.71
CA ILE A 174 -10.65 -3.76 8.69
C ILE A 174 -11.17 -3.15 7.39
N VAL A 175 -11.89 -2.04 7.49
CA VAL A 175 -12.24 -1.18 6.35
C VAL A 175 -11.40 0.09 6.40
N LEU A 176 -10.62 0.35 5.35
CA LEU A 176 -9.81 1.56 5.21
C LEU A 176 -10.41 2.49 4.16
N VAL A 177 -10.56 3.77 4.53
CA VAL A 177 -11.05 4.85 3.68
C VAL A 177 -10.18 6.09 3.85
N GLN A 178 -10.24 7.00 2.86
CA GLN A 178 -9.52 8.28 2.88
C GLN A 178 -10.42 9.37 2.32
N LEU A 179 -10.08 10.65 2.55
CA LEU A 179 -10.86 11.79 2.05
C LEU A 179 -10.45 12.21 0.62
N GLU A 180 -10.21 11.25 -0.26
CA GLU A 180 -9.87 11.48 -1.69
C GLU A 180 -10.91 10.86 -2.65
N THR A 181 -12.08 10.49 -2.14
CA THR A 181 -13.23 10.04 -2.91
C THR A 181 -14.48 10.84 -2.53
N ASN A 182 -15.57 10.69 -3.29
CA ASN A 182 -16.80 11.43 -3.02
C ASN A 182 -17.51 10.98 -1.73
N TYR A 183 -18.24 11.92 -1.13
CA TYR A 183 -18.93 11.74 0.14
C TYR A 183 -19.90 10.56 0.12
N GLU A 184 -20.62 10.38 -0.98
CA GLU A 184 -21.66 9.35 -1.11
C GLU A 184 -21.06 7.95 -1.03
N ALA A 185 -19.89 7.73 -1.63
CA ALA A 185 -19.15 6.48 -1.55
C ALA A 185 -18.64 6.23 -0.12
N LEU A 186 -18.06 7.25 0.52
CA LEU A 186 -17.58 7.16 1.91
C LEU A 186 -18.73 6.84 2.88
N HIS A 187 -19.82 7.59 2.77
CA HIS A 187 -21.01 7.42 3.60
C HIS A 187 -21.60 6.02 3.45
N GLN A 188 -21.76 5.52 2.21
CA GLN A 188 -22.28 4.17 2.01
C GLN A 188 -21.33 3.09 2.54
N THR A 189 -20.02 3.27 2.35
CA THR A 189 -19.00 2.34 2.87
C THR A 189 -19.08 2.23 4.39
N ILE A 190 -19.08 3.36 5.09
CA ILE A 190 -19.17 3.41 6.55
C ILE A 190 -20.49 2.78 7.03
N ARG A 191 -21.61 3.09 6.37
CA ARG A 191 -22.92 2.52 6.71
C ARG A 191 -22.95 1.00 6.58
N LEU A 192 -22.29 0.43 5.58
CA LEU A 192 -22.19 -1.03 5.41
C LEU A 192 -21.26 -1.65 6.44
N ALA A 193 -20.13 -1.01 6.74
CA ALA A 193 -19.16 -1.48 7.72
C ALA A 193 -19.72 -1.54 9.16
N GLN A 194 -20.61 -0.61 9.53
CA GLN A 194 -21.25 -0.55 10.85
C GLN A 194 -22.30 -1.65 11.10
N LYS A 195 -22.72 -2.39 10.06
CA LYS A 195 -23.72 -3.47 10.19
C LYS A 195 -23.12 -4.83 10.56
N LYS A 196 -21.85 -4.85 10.95
CA LYS A 196 -21.19 -5.98 11.62
C LYS A 196 -21.67 -6.09 13.06
#